data_AF-A0AAW9J9X4-F1
#
_entry.id   AF-A0AAW9J9X4-F1
#
_cell.length_a   1.000
_cell.length_b   1.000
_cell.length_c   1.000
_cell.angle_alpha   90.00
_cell.angle_beta   90.00
_cell.angle_gamma   90.00
#
_symmetry.space_group_name_H-M   'P 1'
#
loop_
_entity.id
_entity.type
_entity.pdbx_description
1 polymer ?
#
loop_
_entity_poly.entity_id
_entity_poly.type
_entity_poly.pdbx_seq_one_letter_code
_entity_poly.pdbx_strand_id
1 'polypeptide(L)'
;LNFDYIFFTGSVRVGKIVMEKASKNLIPITLELGGKSPCIIDNTAKLGLAAKRIVWGKFLNAGQTCVAPDYILVQKDVKEKLLSELKRELVSQFGNDIKLSPDFPRIVNEQSLLRPFSYTHMT
;
A
#
# COMPACT_ATOMS: atom_id res chain seq x y z
N LEU A 1 -25.50 5.54 20.74
CA LEU A 1 -25.56 5.69 19.27
C LEU A 1 -26.82 4.98 18.84
N ASN A 2 -27.70 5.62 18.07
CA ASN A 2 -28.92 4.98 17.60
C ASN A 2 -28.68 4.42 16.19
N PHE A 3 -27.88 3.37 16.10
CA PHE A 3 -27.58 2.67 14.85
C PHE A 3 -27.77 1.18 15.06
N ASP A 4 -28.39 0.51 14.09
CA ASP A 4 -28.53 -0.96 14.10
C ASP A 4 -27.26 -1.66 13.59
N TYR A 5 -26.40 -0.93 12.87
CA TYR A 5 -25.16 -1.44 12.29
C TYR A 5 -24.14 -0.32 12.05
N ILE A 6 -22.84 -0.60 12.18
CA ILE A 6 -21.77 0.34 11.82
C ILE A 6 -20.81 -0.29 10.82
N PHE A 7 -20.60 0.38 9.69
CA PHE A 7 -19.57 0.05 8.70
C PHE A 7 -18.46 1.11 8.74
N PHE A 8 -17.21 0.69 8.92
CA PHE A 8 -16.07 1.60 8.97
C PHE A 8 -14.90 1.09 8.14
N THR A 9 -14.36 1.94 7.26
CA THR A 9 -13.09 1.72 6.57
C THR A 9 -12.07 2.75 7.02
N GLY A 10 -10.87 2.31 7.44
CA GLY A 10 -9.82 3.24 7.81
C GLY A 10 -8.69 2.64 8.66
N SER A 11 -8.14 3.46 9.56
CA SER A 11 -7.00 3.04 10.38
C SER A 11 -7.40 2.09 11.51
N VAL A 12 -6.50 1.16 11.87
CA VAL A 12 -6.68 0.26 13.03
C VAL A 12 -6.95 1.04 14.32
N ARG A 13 -6.27 2.17 14.52
CA ARG A 13 -6.46 3.02 15.71
C ARG A 13 -7.91 3.50 15.83
N VAL A 14 -8.49 4.02 14.74
CA VAL A 14 -9.86 4.52 14.75
C VAL A 14 -10.88 3.37 14.76
N GLY A 15 -10.61 2.27 14.06
CA GLY A 15 -11.45 1.07 14.11
C GLY A 15 -11.64 0.53 15.53
N LYS A 16 -10.58 0.54 16.36
CA LYS A 16 -10.68 0.19 17.79
C LYS A 16 -11.62 1.12 18.57
N ILE A 17 -11.57 2.43 18.30
CA ILE A 17 -12.47 3.41 18.92
C ILE A 17 -13.92 3.17 18.48
N VAL A 18 -14.15 2.89 17.19
CA VAL A 18 -15.47 2.55 16.66
C VAL A 18 -16.04 1.33 17.39
N MET A 19 -15.27 0.25 17.51
CA MET A 19 -15.66 -0.96 18.23
C MET A 19 -15.99 -0.70 19.70
N GLU A 20 -15.19 0.12 20.39
CA GLU A 20 -15.42 0.51 21.79
C GLU A 20 -16.74 1.28 21.97
N LYS A 21 -17.12 2.13 21.03
CA LYS A 21 -18.41 2.86 21.09
C LYS A 21 -19.59 1.99 20.69
N ALA A 22 -19.40 1.07 19.73
CA ALA A 22 -20.44 0.15 19.27
C ALA A 22 -20.84 -0.85 20.37
N SER A 23 -19.87 -1.36 21.14
CA SER A 23 -20.10 -2.37 22.18
C SER A 23 -21.04 -1.89 23.29
N LYS A 24 -21.14 -0.58 23.54
CA LYS A 24 -22.06 0.01 24.54
C LYS A 24 -23.53 -0.31 24.30
N ASN A 25 -23.92 -0.58 23.05
CA ASN A 25 -25.30 -0.91 22.69
C ASN A 25 -25.37 -2.23 21.89
N LEU A 26 -24.34 -3.09 21.99
CA LEU A 26 -24.24 -4.35 21.24
C LEU A 26 -24.45 -4.20 19.73
N ILE A 27 -23.98 -3.08 19.15
CA ILE A 27 -24.16 -2.78 17.74
C ILE A 27 -23.19 -3.65 16.93
N PRO A 28 -23.66 -4.47 15.97
CA PRO A 28 -22.80 -5.21 15.06
C PRO A 28 -21.99 -4.27 14.15
N ILE A 29 -20.77 -4.69 13.80
CA ILE A 29 -19.82 -3.87 13.03
C ILE A 29 -19.12 -4.64 11.92
N THR A 30 -18.76 -3.93 10.84
CA THR A 30 -17.68 -4.33 9.91
C THR A 30 -16.57 -3.28 9.97
N LEU A 31 -15.33 -3.75 10.11
CA LEU A 31 -14.14 -2.90 10.13
C LEU A 31 -13.20 -3.32 8.98
N GLU A 32 -13.15 -2.51 7.92
CA GLU A 32 -12.20 -2.67 6.82
C GLU A 32 -10.94 -1.85 7.10
N LEU A 33 -9.90 -2.52 7.57
CA LEU A 33 -8.69 -1.87 8.07
C LEU A 33 -7.49 -2.12 7.15
N GLY A 34 -6.48 -1.27 7.27
CA GLY A 34 -5.20 -1.48 6.59
C GLY A 34 -4.34 -2.58 7.22
N GLY A 35 -3.25 -2.92 6.54
CA GLY A 35 -2.26 -3.89 7.00
C GLY A 35 -0.98 -3.82 6.17
N LYS A 36 -0.11 -4.84 6.30
CA LYS A 36 1.09 -4.99 5.47
C LYS A 36 0.90 -6.16 4.52
N SER A 37 0.42 -5.88 3.31
CA SER A 37 0.13 -6.92 2.31
C SER A 37 1.44 -7.43 1.67
N PRO A 38 1.83 -8.71 1.87
CA PRO A 38 3.03 -9.26 1.26
C PRO A 38 2.83 -9.51 -0.24
N CYS A 39 3.91 -9.35 -1.01
CA CYS A 39 4.01 -9.86 -2.37
C CYS A 39 5.14 -10.88 -2.44
N ILE A 40 4.82 -12.15 -2.68
CA ILE A 40 5.79 -13.25 -2.70
C ILE A 40 6.20 -13.54 -4.15
N ILE A 41 7.50 -13.57 -4.42
CA ILE A 41 8.09 -13.83 -5.73
C ILE A 41 9.09 -14.99 -5.63
N ASP A 42 8.71 -16.13 -6.19
CA ASP A 42 9.61 -17.27 -6.34
C ASP A 42 10.43 -17.19 -7.64
N ASN A 43 11.34 -18.15 -7.83
CA ASN A 43 12.21 -18.19 -9.00
C ASN A 43 11.53 -18.63 -10.30
N THR A 44 10.30 -19.14 -10.25
CA THR A 44 9.50 -19.53 -11.42
C THR A 44 8.67 -18.37 -11.97
N ALA A 45 8.59 -17.27 -11.22
CA ALA A 45 7.80 -16.11 -11.59
C ALA A 45 8.25 -15.48 -12.92
N LYS A 46 7.26 -15.06 -13.73
CA LYS A 46 7.50 -14.24 -14.92
C LYS A 46 7.85 -12.81 -14.51
N LEU A 47 9.13 -12.56 -14.22
CA LEU A 47 9.60 -11.35 -13.53
C LEU A 47 9.18 -10.03 -14.20
N GLY A 48 9.18 -9.94 -15.54
CA GLY A 48 8.71 -8.72 -16.21
C GLY A 48 7.23 -8.42 -16.00
N LEU A 49 6.38 -9.45 -16.06
CA LEU A 49 4.95 -9.31 -15.76
C LEU A 49 4.72 -9.02 -14.26
N ALA A 50 5.48 -9.68 -13.39
CA ALA A 50 5.41 -9.44 -11.96
C ALA A 50 5.79 -8.00 -11.63
N ALA A 51 6.92 -7.50 -12.16
CA ALA A 51 7.37 -6.13 -11.97
C ALA A 51 6.33 -5.11 -12.45
N LYS A 52 5.75 -5.32 -13.64
CA LYS A 52 4.71 -4.44 -14.19
C LYS A 52 3.52 -4.31 -13.24
N ARG A 53 3.03 -5.44 -12.72
CA ARG A 53 1.90 -5.51 -11.79
C ARG A 53 2.23 -4.93 -10.41
N ILE A 54 3.43 -5.19 -9.91
CA ILE A 54 3.90 -4.67 -8.63
C ILE A 54 4.02 -3.14 -8.69
N VAL A 55 4.66 -2.59 -9.72
CA VAL A 55 4.79 -1.14 -9.89
C VAL A 55 3.41 -0.50 -9.99
N TRP A 56 2.53 -1.02 -10.85
CA TRP A 56 1.17 -0.50 -10.96
C TRP A 56 0.43 -0.54 -9.62
N GLY A 57 0.41 -1.69 -8.94
CA GLY A 57 -0.30 -1.85 -7.67
C GLY A 57 0.31 -1.06 -6.51
N LYS A 58 1.63 -0.87 -6.49
CA LYS A 58 2.32 -0.09 -5.45
C LYS A 58 2.12 1.40 -5.60
N PHE A 59 2.13 1.90 -6.83
CA PHE A 59 2.13 3.34 -7.09
C PHE A 59 0.75 3.89 -7.49
N LEU A 60 -0.24 3.03 -7.72
CA LEU A 60 -1.65 3.41 -7.75
C LEU A 60 -2.00 4.19 -6.46
N ASN A 61 -2.58 5.37 -6.64
CA ASN A 61 -2.87 6.31 -5.54
C ASN A 61 -1.64 6.69 -4.69
N ALA A 62 -0.44 6.68 -5.28
CA ALA A 62 0.84 6.84 -4.57
C ALA A 62 1.02 5.84 -3.39
N GLY A 63 0.46 4.63 -3.54
CA GLY A 63 0.51 3.58 -2.53
C GLY A 63 -0.43 3.77 -1.34
N GLN A 64 -1.28 4.81 -1.36
CA GLN A 64 -2.30 5.07 -0.35
C GLN A 64 -3.52 4.18 -0.57
N THR A 65 -3.30 2.87 -0.55
CA THR A 65 -4.30 1.83 -0.84
C THR A 65 -4.13 0.69 0.16
N CYS A 66 -5.20 0.29 0.85
CA CYS A 66 -5.11 -0.71 1.93
C CYS A 66 -4.53 -2.06 1.47
N VAL A 67 -4.77 -2.43 0.22
CA VAL A 67 -4.31 -3.69 -0.41
C VAL A 67 -3.06 -3.52 -1.29
N ALA A 68 -2.41 -2.35 -1.28
CA ALA A 68 -1.17 -2.15 -2.02
C ALA A 68 -0.10 -3.16 -1.55
N PRO A 69 0.77 -3.66 -2.45
CA PRO A 69 1.94 -4.41 -2.05
C PRO A 69 2.78 -3.58 -1.06
N ASP A 70 2.86 -4.00 0.19
CA ASP A 70 3.57 -3.24 1.20
C ASP A 70 5.07 -3.56 1.16
N TYR A 71 5.39 -4.85 1.06
CA TYR A 71 6.75 -5.37 0.95
C TYR A 71 6.79 -6.60 0.02
N ILE A 72 7.98 -6.86 -0.52
CA ILE A 72 8.23 -8.00 -1.41
C ILE A 72 9.10 -9.02 -0.65
N LEU A 73 8.67 -10.28 -0.64
CA LEU A 73 9.49 -11.43 -0.26
C LEU A 73 9.92 -12.13 -1.54
N VAL A 74 11.22 -12.10 -1.85
CA VAL A 74 11.74 -12.58 -3.13
C VAL A 74 12.81 -13.64 -2.92
N GLN A 75 12.77 -14.70 -3.72
CA GLN A 75 13.82 -15.71 -3.73
C GLN A 75 15.16 -15.10 -4.19
N LYS A 76 16.24 -15.47 -3.48
CA LYS A 76 17.53 -14.78 -3.57
C LYS A 76 18.11 -14.75 -4.99
N ASP A 77 17.94 -15.82 -5.75
CA ASP A 77 18.44 -16.02 -7.12
C ASP A 77 17.79 -15.07 -8.15
N VAL A 78 16.55 -14.63 -7.92
CA VAL A 78 15.84 -13.74 -8.85
C VAL A 78 15.75 -12.28 -8.39
N LYS A 79 16.25 -11.96 -7.19
CA LYS A 79 16.20 -10.62 -6.61
C LYS A 79 16.74 -9.52 -7.53
N GLU A 80 17.97 -9.67 -8.02
CA GLU A 80 18.62 -8.62 -8.84
C GLU A 80 17.91 -8.43 -10.17
N LYS A 81 17.47 -9.51 -10.79
CA LYS A 81 16.68 -9.44 -12.04
C LYS A 81 15.35 -8.75 -11.81
N LEU A 82 14.64 -9.06 -10.71
CA LEU A 82 13.40 -8.37 -10.35
C LEU A 82 13.63 -6.87 -10.12
N LEU A 83 14.72 -6.48 -9.43
CA LEU A 83 15.04 -5.07 -9.20
C LEU A 83 15.24 -4.29 -10.52
N SER A 84 15.93 -4.89 -11.49
CA SER A 84 16.08 -4.29 -12.83
C SER A 84 14.75 -4.12 -13.55
N GLU A 85 13.88 -5.13 -13.51
CA GLU A 85 12.55 -5.06 -14.11
C GLU A 85 11.68 -3.99 -13.42
N LEU A 86 11.70 -3.90 -12.09
CA LEU A 86 10.97 -2.87 -11.33
C LEU A 86 11.40 -1.45 -11.71
N LYS A 87 12.71 -1.21 -11.84
CA LYS A 87 13.24 0.10 -12.29
C LYS A 87 12.78 0.43 -13.71
N ARG A 88 12.80 -0.55 -14.62
CA ARG A 88 12.33 -0.36 -15.99
C ARG A 88 10.85 0.00 -16.02
N GLU A 89 10.02 -0.70 -15.26
CA GLU A 89 8.58 -0.46 -15.20
C GLU A 89 8.23 0.89 -14.56
N LEU A 90 9.00 1.35 -13.57
CA LEU A 90 8.86 2.70 -13.02
C LEU A 90 9.02 3.79 -14.09
N VAL A 91 10.10 3.72 -14.87
CA VAL A 91 10.34 4.67 -15.97
C VAL A 91 9.30 4.51 -17.07
N SER A 92 8.91 3.27 -17.39
CA SER A 92 7.89 3.02 -18.41
C SER A 92 6.51 3.57 -18.04
N GLN A 93 6.14 3.55 -16.76
CA GLN A 93 4.81 3.98 -16.30
C GLN A 93 4.74 5.45 -15.94
N PHE A 94 5.84 6.06 -15.48
CA PHE A 94 5.84 7.44 -14.97
C PHE A 94 6.88 8.36 -15.62
N GLY A 95 7.62 7.88 -16.61
CA GLY A 95 8.69 8.65 -17.26
C GLY A 95 9.97 8.77 -16.42
N ASN A 96 10.95 9.50 -16.96
CA ASN A 96 12.24 9.71 -16.29
C ASN A 96 12.16 10.70 -15.13
N ASP A 97 11.22 11.65 -15.18
CA ASP A 97 10.93 12.56 -14.06
C ASP A 97 9.51 12.34 -13.55
N ILE A 98 9.41 11.56 -12.47
CA ILE A 98 8.14 11.19 -11.83
C ILE A 98 7.35 12.42 -11.33
N LYS A 99 8.00 13.56 -11.09
CA LYS A 99 7.32 14.78 -10.65
C LYS A 99 6.47 15.39 -11.75
N LEU A 100 6.89 15.20 -13.01
CA LEU A 100 6.20 15.69 -14.19
C LEU A 100 5.16 14.69 -14.72
N SER A 101 5.13 13.47 -14.18
CA SER A 101 4.17 12.46 -14.57
C SER A 101 2.73 12.90 -14.24
N PRO A 102 1.81 12.92 -15.23
CA PRO A 102 0.41 13.20 -14.98
C PRO A 102 -0.29 12.04 -14.24
N ASP A 103 0.27 10.84 -14.34
CA ASP A 103 -0.31 9.61 -13.78
C ASP A 103 0.16 9.31 -12.36
N PHE A 104 1.21 9.99 -11.89
CA PHE A 104 1.70 9.81 -10.52
C PHE A 104 0.88 10.67 -9.54
N PRO A 105 0.17 10.09 -8.55
CA PRO A 105 -0.63 10.86 -7.60
C PRO A 105 0.23 11.60 -6.56
N ARG A 106 -0.42 12.29 -5.63
CA ARG A 106 0.24 12.97 -4.50
C ARG A 106 -0.27 12.43 -3.18
N ILE A 107 0.56 12.50 -2.15
CA ILE A 107 0.16 12.13 -0.79
C ILE A 107 -0.89 13.12 -0.28
N VAL A 108 -1.89 12.62 0.44
CA VAL A 108 -3.12 13.35 0.79
C VAL A 108 -2.88 14.63 1.60
N ASN A 109 -1.85 14.67 2.44
CA ASN A 109 -1.47 15.84 3.22
C ASN A 109 -0.02 15.76 3.73
N GLU A 110 0.49 16.88 4.25
CA GLU A 110 1.84 17.00 4.79
C GLU A 110 2.12 16.03 5.95
N GLN A 111 1.17 15.85 6.86
CA GLN A 111 1.33 14.92 7.98
C GLN A 111 1.55 13.47 7.50
N SER A 112 0.86 13.08 6.42
CA SER A 112 1.01 11.76 5.80
C SER A 112 2.31 11.63 5.01
N LEU A 113 2.89 12.74 4.54
CA LEU A 113 4.22 12.77 3.90
C LEU A 113 5.34 12.48 4.91
N LEU A 114 5.26 13.04 6.12
CA LEU A 114 6.30 12.88 7.14
C LEU A 114 6.56 11.42 7.53
N ARG A 115 5.52 10.59 7.51
CA ARG A 115 5.61 9.18 7.92
C ARG A 115 6.52 8.36 6.98
N PRO A 116 6.32 8.32 5.64
CA PRO A 116 7.28 7.72 4.71
C PRO A 116 8.71 8.23 4.86
N PHE A 117 8.92 9.54 5.03
CA PHE A 117 10.26 10.11 5.24
C PHE A 117 10.97 9.54 6.47
N SER A 118 10.22 9.27 7.55
CA SER A 118 10.79 8.65 8.75
C SER A 118 11.33 7.22 8.51
N TYR A 119 10.78 6.47 7.53
CA TYR A 119 11.24 5.10 7.24
C TYR A 119 12.52 5.05 6.41
N THR A 120 12.79 6.09 5.62
CA THR A 120 13.95 6.14 4.71
C THR A 120 15.16 6.80 5.33
N HIS A 121 14.98 7.51 6.45
CA HIS A 121 16.02 8.28 7.15
C HIS A 121 16.24 7.83 8.60
N MET A 122 15.80 6.61 8.94
CA MET A 122 16.26 5.92 10.16
C MET A 122 17.71 5.45 9.97
N THR A 123 18.65 6.39 10.14
CA THR A 123 20.07 6.20 10.46
C THR A 123 20.38 7.04 11.68
#